data_AF-A0A4U6P834-F1
#
_entry.id   AF-A0A4U6P834-F1
#
_cell.length_a   1.000
_cell.length_b   1.000
_cell.length_c   1.000
_cell.angle_alpha   90.00
_cell.angle_beta   90.00
_cell.angle_gamma   90.00
#
_symmetry.space_group_name_H-M   'P 1'
#
loop_
_entity.id
_entity.type
_entity.pdbx_description
1 polymer ?
#
loop_
_entity_poly.entity_id
_entity_poly.type
_entity_poly.pdbx_seq_one_letter_code
_entity_poly.pdbx_strand_id
1 'polypeptide(L)'
;MTPLWFAIALLIFAMCYAIWQTCRRRAGWSAVSVDALPAMPALALIALGLGLLSFIVRLVMRVGTEFLWLQLGYFSCYAFFYIAGCAAARSGLLERITLRDAAGWLIVSILAISTLPLMLSIRGRLGGFEGGWNINAFYYAIWDPAVAFGVILGLLAAAQRWGRNSTQIVSRLGSTAFGALILHPPVLVALSVLAMPWAAAPVLKFIVISCAACVASFALSAAIKSLPGVRKII
;
A
#
# COMPACT_ATOMS: atom_id res chain seq x y z
N MET A 1 -8.94 12.02 -3.10
CA MET A 1 -8.45 10.86 -3.88
C MET A 1 -9.06 9.58 -3.34
N THR A 2 -9.87 8.88 -4.14
CA THR A 2 -10.42 7.58 -3.74
C THR A 2 -9.34 6.50 -3.88
N PRO A 3 -9.19 5.55 -2.95
CA PRO A 3 -8.10 4.56 -2.98
C PRO A 3 -8.14 3.58 -4.17
N LEU A 4 -9.19 3.64 -4.99
CA LEU A 4 -9.39 2.82 -6.18
C LEU A 4 -8.28 2.95 -7.23
N TRP A 5 -7.60 4.10 -7.33
CA TRP A 5 -6.50 4.26 -8.28
C TRP A 5 -5.36 3.26 -8.04
N PHE A 6 -5.12 2.87 -6.78
CA PHE A 6 -4.11 1.88 -6.43
C PHE A 6 -4.50 0.48 -6.93
N ALA A 7 -5.79 0.13 -6.87
CA ALA A 7 -6.29 -1.13 -7.44
C ALA A 7 -6.10 -1.18 -8.96
N ILE A 8 -6.31 -0.06 -9.65
CA ILE A 8 -6.03 0.07 -11.09
C ILE A 8 -4.53 -0.09 -11.35
N ALA A 9 -3.66 0.52 -10.55
CA ALA A 9 -2.21 0.36 -10.68
C ALA A 9 -1.79 -1.12 -10.53
N LEU A 10 -2.33 -1.83 -9.53
CA LEU A 10 -2.09 -3.26 -9.37
C LEU A 10 -2.59 -4.09 -10.54
N LEU A 11 -3.74 -3.75 -11.14
CA LEU A 11 -4.25 -4.41 -12.34
C LEU A 11 -3.29 -4.22 -13.52
N ILE A 12 -2.78 -3.00 -13.73
CA ILE A 12 -1.78 -2.71 -14.76
C ILE A 12 -0.52 -3.56 -14.52
N PHE A 13 0.00 -3.60 -13.29
CA PHE A 13 1.17 -4.43 -12.97
C PHE A 13 0.90 -5.91 -13.19
N ALA A 14 -0.29 -6.41 -12.87
CA ALA A 14 -0.68 -7.79 -13.13
C ALA A 14 -0.75 -8.12 -14.62
N MET A 15 -1.32 -7.24 -15.44
CA MET A 15 -1.35 -7.41 -16.90
C MET A 15 0.07 -7.41 -17.48
N CYS A 16 0.91 -6.45 -17.09
CA CYS A 16 2.31 -6.39 -17.52
C CYS A 16 3.08 -7.64 -17.11
N TYR A 17 2.90 -8.10 -15.86
CA TYR A 17 3.54 -9.32 -15.35
C TYR A 17 3.05 -10.57 -16.09
N ALA A 18 1.77 -10.67 -16.42
CA ALA A 18 1.22 -11.80 -17.19
C ALA A 18 1.77 -11.84 -18.63
N ILE A 19 1.87 -10.68 -19.29
CA ILE A 19 2.50 -10.56 -20.61
C ILE A 19 3.97 -10.98 -20.52
N TRP A 20 4.72 -10.43 -19.57
CA TRP A 20 6.12 -10.78 -19.35
C TRP A 20 6.30 -12.28 -19.07
N GLN A 21 5.45 -12.86 -18.22
CA GLN A 21 5.45 -14.29 -17.90
C GLN A 21 5.22 -15.15 -19.14
N THR A 22 4.37 -14.70 -20.07
CA THR A 22 4.10 -15.40 -21.34
C THR A 22 5.30 -15.32 -22.26
N CYS A 23 5.89 -14.15 -22.44
CA CYS A 23 7.11 -13.96 -23.23
C CYS A 23 8.28 -14.76 -22.66
N ARG A 24 8.47 -14.73 -21.33
CA ARG A 24 9.52 -15.47 -20.63
C ARG A 24 9.41 -16.98 -20.86
N ARG A 25 8.19 -17.52 -20.73
CA ARG A 25 7.92 -18.94 -20.99
C ARG A 25 8.22 -19.33 -22.44
N ARG A 26 7.84 -18.47 -23.40
CA ARG A 26 8.16 -18.69 -24.83
C ARG A 26 9.66 -18.64 -25.12
N ALA A 27 10.40 -17.79 -24.42
CA ALA A 27 11.85 -17.65 -24.54
C ALA A 27 12.65 -18.75 -23.79
N GLY A 28 11.98 -19.66 -23.07
CA GLY A 28 12.64 -20.71 -22.30
C GLY A 28 13.40 -20.22 -21.07
N TRP A 29 13.17 -18.99 -20.60
CA TRP A 29 13.90 -18.44 -19.45
C TRP A 29 13.35 -18.97 -18.12
N SER A 30 14.28 -19.29 -17.22
CA SER A 30 13.98 -19.73 -15.86
C SER A 30 13.14 -18.72 -15.09
N ALA A 31 12.32 -19.23 -14.18
CA ALA A 31 11.58 -18.37 -13.26
C ALA A 31 12.55 -17.70 -12.28
N VAL A 32 12.32 -16.42 -12.02
CA VAL A 32 12.97 -15.73 -10.90
C VAL A 32 12.21 -16.13 -9.63
N SER A 33 12.90 -16.76 -8.69
CA SER A 33 12.43 -17.04 -7.33
C SER A 33 13.40 -16.44 -6.32
N VAL A 34 12.85 -15.95 -5.21
CA VAL A 34 13.64 -15.46 -4.07
C VAL A 34 13.32 -16.36 -2.89
N ASP A 35 14.29 -17.16 -2.46
CA ASP A 35 14.05 -18.22 -1.46
C ASP A 35 14.22 -17.74 -0.02
N ALA A 36 15.02 -16.68 0.18
CA ALA A 36 15.31 -16.09 1.48
C ALA A 36 15.24 -14.56 1.42
N LEU A 37 14.86 -13.94 2.54
CA LEU A 37 14.90 -12.49 2.67
C LEU A 37 16.36 -12.02 2.62
N PRO A 38 16.70 -11.00 1.80
CA PRO A 38 18.05 -10.45 1.79
C PRO A 38 18.44 -9.95 3.19
N ALA A 39 19.73 -10.04 3.50
CA ALA A 39 20.26 -9.53 4.75
C ALA A 39 19.97 -8.02 4.90
N MET A 40 19.91 -7.55 6.15
CA MET A 40 19.67 -6.15 6.49
C MET A 40 20.46 -5.13 5.64
N PRO A 41 21.79 -5.24 5.46
CA PRO A 41 22.54 -4.29 4.62
C PRO A 41 22.14 -4.33 3.15
N ALA A 42 21.78 -5.50 2.62
CA ALA A 42 21.31 -5.63 1.24
C ALA A 42 19.94 -4.95 1.08
N LEU A 43 19.02 -5.14 2.02
CA LEU A 43 17.74 -4.42 2.03
C LEU A 43 17.95 -2.91 2.17
N ALA A 44 18.94 -2.46 2.96
CA ALA A 44 19.23 -1.05 3.14
C ALA A 44 19.76 -0.42 1.85
N LEU A 45 20.63 -1.14 1.13
CA LEU A 45 21.12 -0.73 -0.19
C LEU A 45 19.98 -0.66 -1.22
N ILE A 46 19.07 -1.64 -1.21
CA ILE A 46 17.87 -1.64 -2.06
C ILE A 46 16.98 -0.44 -1.72
N ALA A 47 16.71 -0.18 -0.43
CA ALA A 47 15.90 0.95 0.00
C ALA A 47 16.53 2.28 -0.42
N LEU A 48 17.84 2.42 -0.27
CA LEU A 48 18.59 3.60 -0.73
C LEU A 48 18.47 3.76 -2.25
N GLY A 49 18.70 2.69 -3.02
CA GLY A 49 18.57 2.69 -4.48
C GLY A 49 17.16 3.06 -4.94
N LEU A 50 16.13 2.54 -4.26
CA LEU A 50 14.73 2.90 -4.52
C LEU A 50 14.42 4.35 -4.14
N GLY A 51 15.05 4.86 -3.09
CA GLY A 51 14.92 6.26 -2.69
C GLY A 51 15.52 7.20 -3.73
N LEU A 52 16.72 6.87 -4.23
CA LEU A 52 17.35 7.60 -5.33
C LEU A 52 16.53 7.53 -6.62
N LEU A 53 16.03 6.35 -6.98
CA LEU A 53 15.16 6.19 -8.14
C LEU A 53 13.86 7.00 -7.99
N SER A 54 13.26 6.98 -6.79
CA SER A 54 12.06 7.76 -6.48
C SER A 54 12.35 9.27 -6.56
N PHE A 55 13.51 9.71 -6.09
CA PHE A 55 13.95 11.11 -6.21
C PHE A 55 14.05 11.52 -7.68
N ILE A 56 14.74 10.72 -8.51
CA ILE A 56 14.89 10.98 -9.95
C ILE A 56 13.52 11.06 -10.64
N VAL A 57 12.63 10.08 -10.38
CA VAL A 57 11.28 10.09 -10.94
C VAL A 57 10.51 11.34 -10.51
N ARG A 58 10.68 11.80 -9.26
CA ARG A 58 10.02 12.99 -8.72
C ARG A 58 10.56 14.32 -9.22
N LEU A 59 11.70 14.33 -9.91
CA LEU A 59 12.16 15.51 -10.64
C LEU A 59 11.25 15.80 -11.83
N VAL A 60 10.74 14.75 -12.47
CA VAL A 60 9.84 14.84 -13.63
C VAL A 60 8.38 14.80 -13.19
N MET A 61 8.03 13.86 -12.31
CA MET A 61 6.66 13.57 -11.87
C MET A 61 6.53 13.83 -10.37
N ARG A 62 6.13 15.05 -10.01
CA ARG A 62 5.98 15.44 -8.60
C ARG A 62 4.90 14.60 -7.92
N VAL A 63 5.10 14.29 -6.65
CA VAL A 63 4.08 13.69 -5.79
C VAL A 63 2.84 14.59 -5.78
N GLY A 64 1.66 14.00 -5.86
CA GLY A 64 0.40 14.73 -6.01
C GLY A 64 0.08 15.17 -7.45
N THR A 65 1.00 15.03 -8.41
CA THR A 65 0.61 15.08 -9.82
C THR A 65 -0.04 13.75 -10.21
N GLU A 66 -1.22 13.88 -10.81
CA GLU A 66 -2.02 12.73 -11.22
C GLU A 66 -2.11 12.67 -12.72
N PHE A 67 -1.78 11.51 -13.25
CA PHE A 67 -1.98 11.20 -14.66
C PHE A 67 -2.96 10.05 -14.73
N LEU A 68 -4.13 10.25 -15.35
CA LEU A 68 -5.21 9.26 -15.37
C LEU A 68 -5.60 8.77 -13.96
N TRP A 69 -5.67 9.67 -12.97
CA TRP A 69 -5.91 9.37 -11.55
C TRP A 69 -4.80 8.57 -10.84
N LEU A 70 -3.67 8.29 -11.52
CA LEU A 70 -2.53 7.56 -10.97
C LEU A 70 -1.46 8.53 -10.45
N GLN A 71 -0.96 8.26 -9.24
CA GLN A 71 0.14 9.01 -8.65
C GLN A 71 1.48 8.38 -9.03
N LEU A 72 1.98 8.74 -10.22
CA LEU A 72 3.20 8.17 -10.81
C LEU A 72 4.46 8.39 -9.95
N GLY A 73 4.47 9.42 -9.10
CA GLY A 73 5.58 9.71 -8.17
C GLY A 73 5.86 8.63 -7.12
N TYR A 74 4.96 7.65 -6.95
CA TYR A 74 5.13 6.49 -6.06
C TYR A 74 5.40 5.17 -6.79
N PHE A 75 5.34 5.15 -8.13
CA PHE A 75 5.40 3.91 -8.91
C PHE A 75 6.73 3.18 -8.77
N SER A 76 7.85 3.87 -8.52
CA SER A 76 9.16 3.23 -8.31
C SER A 76 9.14 2.20 -7.18
N CYS A 77 8.59 2.60 -6.01
CA CYS A 77 8.47 1.70 -4.87
C CYS A 77 7.40 0.63 -5.13
N TYR A 78 6.23 1.00 -5.68
CA TYR A 78 5.16 0.03 -5.91
C TYR A 78 5.53 -1.04 -6.93
N ALA A 79 6.17 -0.68 -8.04
CA ALA A 79 6.64 -1.63 -9.04
C ALA A 79 7.65 -2.60 -8.42
N PHE A 80 8.59 -2.08 -7.62
CA PHE A 80 9.55 -2.92 -6.92
C PHE A 80 8.87 -3.92 -5.96
N PHE A 81 8.00 -3.44 -5.06
CA PHE A 81 7.32 -4.33 -4.11
C PHE A 81 6.40 -5.34 -4.79
N TYR A 82 5.76 -4.95 -5.90
CA TYR A 82 4.96 -5.87 -6.70
C TYR A 82 5.81 -6.99 -7.28
N ILE A 83 6.93 -6.66 -7.95
CA ILE A 83 7.83 -7.65 -8.55
C ILE A 83 8.48 -8.53 -7.48
N ALA A 84 8.97 -7.93 -6.39
CA ALA A 84 9.55 -8.66 -5.26
C ALA A 84 8.52 -9.59 -4.62
N GLY A 85 7.29 -9.14 -4.45
CA GLY A 85 6.17 -9.96 -3.98
C GLY A 85 5.88 -11.15 -4.89
N CYS A 86 5.82 -10.95 -6.22
CA CYS A 86 5.65 -12.04 -7.17
C CYS A 86 6.80 -13.05 -7.16
N ALA A 87 8.04 -12.60 -6.97
CA ALA A 87 9.21 -13.47 -6.90
C ALA A 87 9.28 -14.27 -5.58
N ALA A 88 8.92 -13.62 -4.47
CA ALA A 88 8.88 -14.22 -3.13
C ALA A 88 7.68 -15.18 -2.94
N ALA A 89 6.55 -14.90 -3.57
CA ALA A 89 5.36 -15.76 -3.48
C ALA A 89 5.60 -17.16 -4.07
N ARG A 90 6.49 -17.29 -5.07
CA ARG A 90 6.79 -18.58 -5.71
C ARG A 90 7.49 -19.58 -4.80
N SER A 91 8.36 -19.08 -3.93
CA SER A 91 9.10 -19.92 -2.98
C SER A 91 8.30 -20.12 -1.68
N GLY A 92 7.17 -19.44 -1.49
CA GLY A 92 6.45 -19.38 -0.21
C GLY A 92 7.19 -18.56 0.85
N LEU A 93 8.06 -17.63 0.44
CA LEU A 93 8.87 -16.83 1.36
C LEU A 93 7.99 -15.89 2.21
N LEU A 94 6.94 -15.32 1.62
CA LEU A 94 6.05 -14.37 2.30
C LEU A 94 5.37 -14.98 3.54
N GLU A 95 5.11 -16.29 3.50
CA GLU A 95 4.51 -17.09 4.57
C GLU A 95 5.50 -17.46 5.68
N ARG A 96 6.80 -17.38 5.38
CA ARG A 96 7.90 -17.70 6.31
C ARG A 96 8.45 -16.49 7.05
N ILE A 97 8.09 -15.26 6.64
CA ILE A 97 8.58 -14.04 7.28
C ILE A 97 8.15 -14.02 8.75
N THR A 98 9.13 -13.94 9.65
CA THR A 98 8.90 -13.86 11.09
C THR A 98 9.03 -12.42 11.60
N LEU A 99 8.53 -12.16 12.81
CA LEU A 99 8.75 -10.88 13.49
C LEU A 99 10.24 -10.59 13.71
N ARG A 100 11.09 -11.63 13.84
CA ARG A 100 12.53 -11.45 14.00
C ARG A 100 13.16 -10.87 12.74
N ASP A 101 12.71 -11.32 11.57
CA ASP A 101 13.18 -10.81 10.27
C ASP A 101 12.70 -9.37 10.03
N ALA A 102 11.48 -9.05 10.48
CA ALA A 102 10.88 -7.73 10.34
C ALA A 102 11.35 -6.72 11.40
N ALA A 103 11.82 -7.15 12.58
CA ALA A 103 12.04 -6.28 13.74
C ALA A 103 13.00 -5.12 13.46
N GLY A 104 14.14 -5.40 12.83
CA GLY A 104 15.11 -4.36 12.48
C GLY A 104 14.51 -3.31 11.55
N TRP A 105 13.75 -3.74 10.54
CA TRP A 105 13.09 -2.84 9.59
C TRP A 105 11.92 -2.08 10.20
N LEU A 106 11.17 -2.71 11.12
CA LEU A 106 10.13 -2.03 11.89
C LEU A 106 10.72 -0.89 12.72
N ILE A 107 11.86 -1.10 13.38
CA ILE A 107 12.56 -0.03 14.11
C ILE A 107 12.97 1.08 13.15
N VAL A 108 13.57 0.74 11.99
CA VAL A 108 13.92 1.72 10.96
C VAL A 108 12.68 2.52 10.51
N SER A 109 11.55 1.87 10.24
CA SER A 109 10.32 2.55 9.84
C SER A 109 9.74 3.43 10.95
N ILE A 110 9.76 2.98 12.22
CA ILE A 110 9.30 3.79 13.37
C ILE A 110 10.18 5.04 13.52
N LEU A 111 11.50 4.87 13.43
CA LEU A 111 12.44 5.98 13.47
C LEU A 111 12.20 6.94 12.29
N ALA A 112 12.09 6.41 11.08
CA ALA A 112 11.80 7.20 9.88
C ALA A 112 10.48 7.98 10.04
N ILE A 113 9.38 7.35 10.44
CA ILE A 113 8.09 8.01 10.70
C ILE A 113 8.26 9.14 11.72
N SER A 114 9.02 8.91 12.79
CA SER A 114 9.29 9.91 13.84
C SER A 114 10.10 11.10 13.33
N THR A 115 10.95 10.92 12.30
CA THR A 115 11.69 12.04 11.69
C THR A 115 10.83 12.98 10.86
N LEU A 116 9.67 12.54 10.36
CA LEU A 116 8.85 13.35 9.45
C LEU A 116 8.23 14.58 10.14
N PRO A 117 7.62 14.48 11.33
CA PRO A 117 7.16 15.67 12.08
C PRO A 117 8.30 16.65 12.40
N LEU A 118 9.49 16.13 12.73
CA LEU A 118 10.67 16.96 12.98
C LEU A 118 11.08 17.73 11.71
N MET A 119 11.15 17.04 10.57
CA MET A 119 11.48 17.66 9.29
C MET A 119 10.45 18.69 8.86
N LEU A 120 9.15 18.42 9.07
CA LEU A 120 8.07 19.38 8.82
C LEU A 120 8.16 20.60 9.75
N SER A 121 8.58 20.43 11.01
CA SER A 121 8.72 21.53 11.95
C SER A 121 9.88 22.47 11.59
N ILE A 122 11.00 21.90 11.11
CA ILE A 122 12.20 22.67 10.76
C ILE A 122 12.07 23.26 9.34
N ARG A 123 11.55 22.49 8.38
CA ARG A 123 11.62 22.80 6.94
C ARG A 123 10.27 22.81 6.22
N GLY A 124 9.16 22.58 6.93
CA GLY A 124 7.82 22.55 6.32
C GLY A 124 7.45 23.84 5.59
N ARG A 125 7.86 25.00 6.12
CA ARG A 125 7.63 26.31 5.49
C ARG A 125 8.34 26.48 4.14
N LEU A 126 9.41 25.73 3.90
CA LEU A 126 10.15 25.76 2.63
C LEU A 126 9.44 24.98 1.52
N GLY A 127 8.46 24.14 1.85
CA GLY A 127 7.72 23.31 0.90
C GLY A 127 8.62 22.35 0.12
N GLY A 128 8.13 21.86 -1.03
CA GLY A 128 8.96 21.09 -1.97
C GLY A 128 9.21 19.64 -1.59
N PHE A 129 8.43 19.07 -0.67
CA PHE A 129 8.45 17.63 -0.38
C PHE A 129 7.91 16.82 -1.55
N GLU A 130 7.07 17.43 -2.39
CA GLU A 130 6.45 16.74 -3.51
C GLU A 130 7.44 16.43 -4.64
N GLY A 131 8.55 17.14 -4.75
CA GLY A 131 9.54 16.92 -5.80
C GLY A 131 10.41 18.14 -6.09
N GLY A 132 11.21 18.02 -7.14
CA GLY A 132 12.19 19.04 -7.54
C GLY A 132 13.55 18.88 -6.88
N TRP A 133 14.50 19.72 -7.30
CA TRP A 133 15.90 19.63 -6.91
C TRP A 133 16.16 20.31 -5.55
N ASN A 134 15.68 19.68 -4.48
CA ASN A 134 15.83 20.21 -3.13
C ASN A 134 15.99 19.09 -2.09
N ILE A 135 16.45 19.47 -0.90
CA ILE A 135 16.74 18.53 0.20
C ILE A 135 15.46 17.90 0.75
N ASN A 136 14.31 18.61 0.71
CA ASN A 136 13.04 18.10 1.24
C ASN A 136 12.51 16.95 0.37
N ALA A 137 12.54 17.10 -0.95
CA ALA A 137 12.21 16.05 -1.93
C ALA A 137 13.17 14.86 -1.81
N PHE A 138 14.47 15.10 -1.65
CA PHE A 138 15.47 14.04 -1.49
C PHE A 138 15.24 13.24 -0.20
N TYR A 139 15.05 13.94 0.92
CA TYR A 139 14.71 13.33 2.20
C TYR A 139 13.44 12.49 2.08
N TYR A 140 12.36 13.06 1.53
CA TYR A 140 11.07 12.36 1.43
C TYR A 140 11.17 11.13 0.51
N ALA A 141 11.93 11.22 -0.57
CA ALA A 141 12.15 10.10 -1.48
C ALA A 141 12.91 8.93 -0.82
N ILE A 142 13.87 9.18 0.08
CA ILE A 142 14.56 8.13 0.85
C ILE A 142 13.69 7.62 2.01
N TRP A 143 12.93 8.52 2.61
CA TRP A 143 12.02 8.21 3.71
C TRP A 143 10.97 7.17 3.30
N ASP A 144 10.41 7.29 2.10
CA ASP A 144 9.35 6.40 1.60
C ASP A 144 9.69 4.91 1.60
N PRO A 145 10.77 4.43 0.93
CA PRO A 145 11.12 3.02 0.97
C PRO A 145 11.48 2.57 2.40
N ALA A 146 12.13 3.42 3.20
CA ALA A 146 12.50 3.08 4.57
C ALA A 146 11.26 2.79 5.45
N VAL A 147 10.18 3.54 5.26
CA VAL A 147 8.89 3.27 5.91
C VAL A 147 8.20 2.06 5.28
N ALA A 148 8.18 1.99 3.95
CA ALA A 148 7.48 0.92 3.24
C ALA A 148 8.02 -0.47 3.59
N PHE A 149 9.34 -0.67 3.63
CA PHE A 149 9.94 -1.97 3.96
C PHE A 149 9.50 -2.49 5.34
N GLY A 150 9.66 -1.69 6.40
CA GLY A 150 9.31 -2.17 7.75
C GLY A 150 7.82 -2.29 7.97
N VAL A 151 7.00 -1.39 7.40
CA VAL A 151 5.54 -1.54 7.46
C VAL A 151 5.09 -2.80 6.73
N ILE A 152 5.58 -3.06 5.51
CA ILE A 152 5.19 -4.26 4.73
C ILE A 152 5.66 -5.53 5.43
N LEU A 153 6.94 -5.61 5.83
CA LEU A 153 7.48 -6.79 6.52
C LEU A 153 6.78 -7.02 7.87
N GLY A 154 6.51 -5.96 8.62
CA GLY A 154 5.81 -6.04 9.89
C GLY A 154 4.36 -6.49 9.75
N LEU A 155 3.64 -5.96 8.76
CA LEU A 155 2.28 -6.40 8.44
C LEU A 155 2.25 -7.85 7.97
N LEU A 156 3.22 -8.29 7.15
CA LEU A 156 3.34 -9.69 6.74
C LEU A 156 3.56 -10.60 7.95
N ALA A 157 4.52 -10.27 8.82
CA ALA A 157 4.79 -11.03 10.04
C ALA A 157 3.58 -11.07 10.99
N ALA A 158 2.86 -9.96 11.13
CA ALA A 158 1.63 -9.89 11.93
C ALA A 158 0.49 -10.71 11.31
N ALA A 159 0.32 -10.64 9.99
CA ALA A 159 -0.66 -11.40 9.24
C ALA A 159 -0.41 -12.91 9.35
N GLN A 160 0.85 -13.36 9.38
CA GLN A 160 1.15 -14.77 9.64
C GLN A 160 0.70 -15.22 11.04
N ARG A 161 0.87 -14.36 12.05
CA ARG A 161 0.45 -14.68 13.42
C ARG A 161 -1.07 -14.70 13.59
N TRP A 162 -1.77 -13.70 13.05
CA TRP A 162 -3.23 -13.58 13.16
C TRP A 162 -3.97 -14.50 12.20
N GLY A 163 -3.44 -14.71 11.00
CA GLY A 163 -4.02 -15.58 9.97
C GLY A 163 -4.03 -17.05 10.38
N ARG A 164 -2.97 -17.52 11.07
CA ARG A 164 -2.89 -18.89 11.61
C ARG A 164 -4.02 -19.22 12.60
N ASN A 165 -4.49 -18.22 13.35
CA ASN A 165 -5.57 -18.37 14.33
C ASN A 165 -6.80 -17.54 13.94
N SER A 166 -7.10 -17.45 12.64
CA SER A 166 -8.21 -16.60 12.18
C SER A 166 -9.55 -17.15 12.67
N THR A 167 -10.32 -16.30 13.37
CA THR A 167 -11.70 -16.61 13.71
C THR A 167 -12.59 -16.50 12.46
N GLN A 168 -13.77 -17.11 12.50
CA GLN A 168 -14.74 -17.02 11.41
C GLN A 168 -15.07 -15.57 11.02
N ILE A 169 -15.06 -14.66 11.99
CA ILE A 169 -15.29 -13.22 11.77
C ILE A 169 -14.14 -12.61 10.96
N VAL A 170 -12.88 -12.86 11.36
CA VAL A 170 -11.69 -12.34 10.69
C VAL A 170 -11.61 -12.86 9.25
N SER A 171 -11.88 -14.15 9.03
CA SER A 171 -11.93 -14.75 7.70
C SER A 171 -13.01 -14.11 6.81
N ARG A 172 -14.23 -13.91 7.36
CA ARG A 172 -15.32 -13.23 6.65
C ARG A 172 -14.96 -11.80 6.28
N LEU A 173 -14.48 -11.01 7.24
CA LEU A 173 -14.07 -9.63 7.00
C LEU A 173 -12.97 -9.55 5.92
N GLY A 174 -11.95 -10.41 6.00
CA GLY A 174 -10.89 -10.51 5.00
C GLY A 174 -11.43 -10.80 3.61
N SER A 175 -12.36 -11.74 3.49
CA SER A 175 -12.99 -12.07 2.20
C SER A 175 -13.80 -10.91 1.60
N THR A 176 -14.31 -9.99 2.42
CA THR A 176 -15.11 -8.84 1.99
C THR A 176 -14.32 -7.53 1.91
N ALA A 177 -13.04 -7.53 2.31
CA ALA A 177 -12.24 -6.32 2.44
C ALA A 177 -12.04 -5.59 1.09
N PHE A 178 -11.83 -6.34 0.00
CA PHE A 178 -11.68 -5.73 -1.33
C PHE A 178 -12.99 -5.07 -1.81
N GLY A 179 -14.14 -5.72 -1.61
CA GLY A 179 -15.43 -5.11 -1.92
C GLY A 179 -15.71 -3.88 -1.06
N ALA A 180 -15.35 -3.92 0.23
CA ALA A 180 -15.48 -2.78 1.13
C ALA A 180 -14.59 -1.61 0.67
N LEU A 181 -13.37 -1.87 0.18
CA LEU A 181 -12.48 -0.86 -0.39
C LEU A 181 -13.12 -0.13 -1.60
N ILE A 182 -13.84 -0.86 -2.46
CA ILE A 182 -14.53 -0.30 -3.63
C ILE A 182 -15.76 0.51 -3.21
N LEU A 183 -16.55 -0.02 -2.27
CA LEU A 183 -17.83 0.57 -1.85
C LEU A 183 -17.67 1.72 -0.84
N HIS A 184 -16.52 1.80 -0.17
CA HIS A 184 -16.32 2.80 0.88
C HIS A 184 -16.49 4.24 0.40
N PRO A 185 -15.88 4.69 -0.72
CA PRO A 185 -16.07 6.06 -1.19
C PRO A 185 -17.55 6.46 -1.45
N PRO A 186 -18.36 5.72 -2.24
CA PRO A 186 -19.75 6.12 -2.46
C PRO A 186 -20.59 6.04 -1.19
N VAL A 187 -20.35 5.05 -0.32
CA VAL A 187 -21.05 4.92 0.97
C VAL A 187 -20.74 6.10 1.88
N LEU A 188 -19.47 6.49 1.98
CA LEU A 188 -19.04 7.62 2.78
C LEU A 188 -19.67 8.93 2.28
N VAL A 189 -19.68 9.15 0.96
CA VAL A 189 -20.30 10.34 0.35
C VAL A 189 -21.81 10.36 0.64
N ALA A 190 -22.52 9.24 0.44
CA ALA A 190 -23.95 9.15 0.71
C ALA A 190 -24.28 9.48 2.17
N LEU A 191 -23.57 8.87 3.13
CA LEU A 191 -23.76 9.15 4.56
C LEU A 191 -23.39 10.60 4.93
N SER A 192 -22.36 11.16 4.30
CA SER A 192 -21.95 12.55 4.53
C SER A 192 -23.00 13.54 4.05
N VAL A 193 -23.60 13.29 2.88
CA VAL A 193 -24.71 14.09 2.34
C VAL A 193 -25.95 13.98 3.23
N LEU A 194 -26.31 12.77 3.67
CA LEU A 194 -27.43 12.55 4.59
C LEU A 194 -27.23 13.22 5.96
N ALA A 195 -25.97 13.38 6.40
CA ALA A 195 -25.61 14.04 7.66
C ALA A 195 -25.45 15.57 7.54
N MET A 196 -25.66 16.17 6.36
CA MET A 196 -25.63 17.62 6.16
C MET A 196 -26.57 18.39 7.11
N PRO A 197 -27.86 18.04 7.28
CA PRO A 197 -28.79 18.79 8.13
C PRO A 197 -28.54 18.60 9.63
N TRP A 198 -27.72 17.62 10.02
CA TRP A 198 -27.47 17.33 11.43
C TRP A 198 -26.62 18.43 12.05
N ALA A 199 -27.14 19.23 12.99
CA ALA A 199 -26.35 20.24 13.70
C ALA A 199 -25.57 19.57 14.86
N ALA A 200 -24.35 19.09 14.59
CA ALA A 200 -23.45 18.48 15.58
C ALA A 200 -22.01 18.98 15.39
N ALA A 201 -21.22 18.87 16.46
CA ALA A 201 -19.80 19.22 16.43
C ALA A 201 -19.07 18.45 15.31
N PRO A 202 -18.15 19.09 14.55
CA PRO A 202 -17.48 18.46 13.41
C PRO A 202 -16.78 17.15 13.75
N VAL A 203 -16.16 17.06 14.93
CA VAL A 203 -15.47 15.85 15.42
C VAL A 203 -16.45 14.70 15.65
N LEU A 204 -17.60 14.99 16.26
CA LEU A 204 -18.63 13.98 16.50
C LEU A 204 -19.20 13.45 15.18
N LYS A 205 -19.48 14.35 14.23
CA LYS A 205 -19.89 13.97 12.88
C LYS A 205 -18.86 13.07 12.21
N PHE A 206 -17.60 13.47 12.26
CA PHE A 206 -16.50 12.71 11.67
C PHE A 206 -16.44 11.28 12.24
N ILE A 207 -16.46 11.12 13.56
CA ILE A 207 -16.42 9.80 14.21
C ILE A 207 -17.62 8.96 13.79
N VAL A 208 -18.84 9.50 13.92
CA VAL A 208 -20.07 8.76 13.65
C VAL A 208 -20.16 8.35 12.18
N ILE A 209 -19.92 9.29 11.25
CA ILE A 209 -20.00 9.03 9.81
C ILE A 209 -18.89 8.05 9.40
N SER A 210 -17.68 8.15 9.94
CA SER A 210 -16.58 7.23 9.61
C SER A 210 -16.86 5.81 10.09
N CYS A 211 -17.34 5.65 11.32
CA CYS A 211 -17.74 4.35 11.85
C CYS A 211 -18.90 3.75 11.04
N ALA A 212 -19.95 4.54 10.77
CA ALA A 212 -21.09 4.10 9.98
C ALA A 212 -20.68 3.72 8.55
N ALA A 213 -19.83 4.52 7.90
CA ALA A 213 -19.32 4.22 6.56
C ALA A 213 -18.51 2.93 6.54
N CYS A 214 -17.66 2.69 7.54
CA CYS A 214 -16.90 1.45 7.65
C CYS A 214 -17.82 0.23 7.75
N VAL A 215 -18.76 0.24 8.71
CA VAL A 215 -19.71 -0.86 8.92
C VAL A 215 -20.58 -1.10 7.69
N ALA A 216 -21.15 -0.03 7.12
CA ALA A 216 -21.98 -0.12 5.93
C ALA A 216 -21.21 -0.66 4.72
N SER A 217 -19.94 -0.28 4.55
CA SER A 217 -19.11 -0.78 3.43
C SER A 217 -18.86 -2.28 3.53
N PHE A 218 -18.55 -2.80 4.73
CA PHE A 218 -18.39 -4.23 4.95
C PHE A 218 -19.71 -4.99 4.82
N ALA A 219 -20.81 -4.44 5.33
CA ALA A 219 -22.14 -5.05 5.21
C ALA A 219 -22.60 -5.14 3.75
N LEU A 220 -22.45 -4.05 2.98
CA LEU A 220 -22.77 -4.02 1.55
C LEU A 220 -21.85 -4.95 0.76
N SER A 221 -20.56 -4.99 1.08
CA SER A 221 -19.62 -5.92 0.45
C SER A 221 -20.02 -7.38 0.69
N ALA A 222 -20.40 -7.73 1.92
CA ALA A 222 -20.90 -9.06 2.25
C ALA A 222 -22.21 -9.40 1.50
N ALA A 223 -23.14 -8.44 1.42
CA ALA A 223 -24.39 -8.60 0.67
C ALA A 223 -24.14 -8.81 -0.83
N ILE A 224 -23.29 -7.99 -1.44
CA ILE A 224 -22.95 -8.10 -2.87
C ILE A 224 -22.22 -9.42 -3.16
N LYS A 225 -21.33 -9.87 -2.27
CA LYS A 225 -20.61 -11.14 -2.42
C LYS A 225 -21.52 -12.37 -2.31
N SER A 226 -22.73 -12.23 -1.74
CA SER A 226 -23.74 -13.29 -1.71
C SER A 226 -24.41 -13.53 -3.07
N LEU A 227 -24.26 -12.61 -4.03
CA LEU A 227 -24.78 -12.76 -5.39
C LEU A 227 -23.89 -13.71 -6.23
N PRO A 228 -24.48 -14.71 -6.91
CA PRO A 228 -23.75 -15.82 -7.53
C PRO A 228 -22.75 -15.42 -8.64
N GLY A 229 -22.89 -14.24 -9.25
CA GLY A 229 -21.97 -13.73 -10.27
C GLY A 229 -20.78 -12.93 -9.74
N VAL A 230 -20.92 -12.26 -8.59
CA VAL A 230 -19.92 -11.28 -8.09
C VAL A 230 -18.85 -11.93 -7.21
N ARG A 231 -19.17 -13.09 -6.60
CA ARG A 231 -18.26 -13.86 -5.75
C ARG A 231 -16.95 -14.28 -6.43
N LYS A 232 -16.90 -14.33 -7.77
CA LYS A 232 -15.68 -14.66 -8.54
C LYS A 232 -14.75 -13.47 -8.77
N ILE A 233 -15.27 -12.24 -8.64
CA ILE A 233 -14.55 -11.00 -8.97
C ILE A 233 -14.08 -10.29 -7.69
N ILE A 234 -14.82 -10.43 -6.58
CA ILE A 234 -14.62 -9.72 -5.30
C ILE A 234 -14.43 -10.70 -4.14
#